data_AF-A0A2E8UE77-F1
#
_entry.id   AF-A0A2E8UE77-F1
#
_cell.length_a   1.000
_cell.length_b   1.000
_cell.length_c   1.000
_cell.angle_alpha   90.00
_cell.angle_beta   90.00
_cell.angle_gamma   90.00
#
_symmetry.space_group_name_H-M   'P 1'
#
loop_
_entity.id
_entity.type
_entity.pdbx_description
1 polymer ?
#
loop_
_entity_poly.entity_id
_entity_poly.type
_entity_poly.pdbx_seq_one_letter_code
_entity_poly.pdbx_strand_id
1 'polypeptide(L)' 'MSQRDIIRKVIARNPEPTPSWELQKANTPWGWLGTSADRVARKMAEEGELERTRRGKYVYYSLPEPSHQRRML' A
#
# COMPACT_ATOMS: atom_id res chain seq x y z
N MET A 1 -16.15 1.38 5.11
CA MET A 1 -14.75 1.67 4.71
C MET A 1 -14.25 0.47 3.92
N SER A 2 -13.70 0.68 2.73
CA SER A 2 -13.27 -0.41 1.85
C SER A 2 -11.90 -0.97 2.25
N GLN A 3 -11.55 -2.16 1.76
CA GLN A 3 -10.23 -2.75 1.96
C GLN A 3 -9.11 -1.85 1.39
N ARG A 4 -9.36 -1.16 0.26
CA ARG A 4 -8.45 -0.17 -0.33
C ARG A 4 -8.21 1.01 0.63
N ASP A 5 -9.27 1.53 1.25
CA ASP A 5 -9.15 2.64 2.21
C ASP A 5 -8.31 2.25 3.43
N ILE A 6 -8.50 1.02 3.93
CA ILE A 6 -7.73 0.49 5.06
C ILE A 6 -6.25 0.35 4.66
N ILE A 7 -5.94 -0.23 3.49
CA ILE A 7 -4.58 -0.35 2.97
C ILE A 7 -3.91 1.03 2.87
N ARG A 8 -4.61 2.00 2.28
CA ARG A 8 -4.10 3.37 2.13
C ARG A 8 -3.79 4.01 3.49
N LYS A 9 -4.65 3.82 4.50
CA LYS A 9 -4.41 4.33 5.86
C LYS A 9 -3.25 3.63 6.56
N VAL A 10 -3.08 2.33 6.38
CA VAL A 10 -1.93 1.58 6.91
C VAL A 10 -0.63 2.12 6.31
N ILE A 11 -0.57 2.25 4.98
CA ILE A 11 0.63 2.75 4.30
C ILE A 11 0.90 4.22 4.66
N ALA A 12 -0.13 5.07 4.69
CA ALA A 12 0.02 6.49 5.04
C ALA A 12 0.53 6.73 6.46
N ARG A 13 0.30 5.80 7.39
CA ARG A 13 0.76 5.92 8.78
C ARG A 13 2.23 5.53 8.95
N ASN A 14 2.79 4.76 8.03
CA ASN A 14 4.16 4.31 8.10
C ASN A 14 5.08 5.30 7.36
N PRO A 15 6.10 5.87 8.02
CA PRO A 15 7.07 6.74 7.36
C PRO A 15 8.00 5.98 6.40
N GLU A 16 8.15 4.68 6.62
CA GLU A 16 8.90 3.77 5.76
C GLU A 16 7.94 2.97 4.85
N PRO A 17 8.40 2.52 3.67
CA PRO A 17 7.60 1.63 2.82
C PRO A 17 7.12 0.40 3.58
N THR A 18 5.80 0.15 3.54
CA THR A 18 5.15 -0.94 4.26
C THR A 18 5.46 -2.27 3.58
N PRO A 19 6.05 -3.24 4.28
CA PRO A 19 6.33 -4.54 3.70
C PRO A 19 5.06 -5.35 3.42
N SER A 20 5.07 -6.17 2.37
CA SER A 20 3.90 -6.92 1.92
C SER A 20 3.32 -7.87 2.98
N TRP A 21 4.15 -8.44 3.87
CA TRP A 21 3.68 -9.36 4.91
C TRP A 21 2.87 -8.66 6.01
N GLU A 22 3.08 -7.37 6.25
CA GLU A 22 2.24 -6.60 7.19
C GLU A 22 0.83 -6.41 6.65
N LEU A 23 0.65 -6.42 5.33
CA LEU A 23 -0.66 -6.38 4.69
C LEU A 23 -1.37 -7.73 4.74
N GLN A 24 -0.69 -8.84 5.01
CA GLN A 24 -1.28 -10.18 4.94
C GLN A 24 -2.02 -10.61 6.22
N LYS A 25 -1.77 -9.99 7.38
CA LYS A 25 -2.34 -10.43 8.67
C LYS A 25 -2.51 -9.30 9.68
N ALA A 26 -3.41 -8.35 9.41
CA ALA A 26 -3.63 -7.24 10.33
C ALA A 26 -5.11 -7.03 10.67
N ASN A 27 -5.42 -7.17 11.96
CA ASN A 27 -6.55 -6.47 12.56
C ASN A 27 -6.06 -5.05 12.85
N THR A 28 -6.51 -4.07 12.07
CA THR A 28 -6.01 -2.69 12.17
C THR A 28 -6.98 -1.83 12.97
N PRO A 29 -6.58 -0.64 13.43
CA PRO A 29 -7.50 0.34 14.02
C PRO A 29 -8.66 0.75 13.09
N TRP A 30 -8.56 0.43 11.80
CA TRP A 30 -9.55 0.74 10.77
C TRP A 30 -10.35 -0.49 10.32
N GLY A 31 -10.11 -1.65 10.93
CA GLY A 31 -10.80 -2.90 10.62
C GLY A 31 -9.86 -3.99 10.09
N TRP A 32 -10.47 -5.12 9.73
CA TRP A 32 -9.75 -6.30 9.26
C TRP A 32 -9.34 -6.14 7.78
N LEU A 33 -8.04 -6.23 7.47
CA LEU A 33 -7.54 -6.20 6.09
C LEU A 33 -7.88 -7.44 5.26
N GLY A 34 -8.27 -8.57 5.87
CA GLY A 34 -8.50 -9.84 5.16
C GLY A 34 -7.21 -10.50 4.64
N THR A 35 -7.33 -11.75 4.16
CA THR A 35 -6.20 -12.55 3.64
C THR A 35 -5.76 -12.15 2.23
N SER A 36 -6.57 -11.36 1.52
CA SER A 36 -6.33 -10.93 0.13
C SER A 36 -5.69 -9.55 0.00
N ALA A 37 -5.36 -8.90 1.11
CA ALA A 37 -4.93 -7.51 1.12
C ALA A 37 -3.67 -7.21 0.31
N ASP A 38 -2.67 -8.09 0.32
CA ASP A 38 -1.47 -7.97 -0.53
C ASP A 38 -1.81 -7.99 -2.02
N ARG A 39 -2.76 -8.85 -2.43
CA ARG A 39 -3.26 -8.90 -3.81
C ARG A 39 -3.94 -7.60 -4.20
N VAL A 40 -4.70 -7.00 -3.28
CA VAL A 40 -5.37 -5.72 -3.50
C VAL A 40 -4.34 -4.58 -3.58
N ALA A 41 -3.36 -4.54 -2.69
CA ALA A 41 -2.27 -3.55 -2.72
C ALA A 41 -1.45 -3.66 -4.01
N ARG A 42 -1.19 -4.88 -4.51
CA ARG A 42 -0.59 -5.09 -5.83
C ARG A 42 -1.44 -4.47 -6.94
N LYS A 43 -2.75 -4.72 -6.96
CA LYS A 43 -3.66 -4.14 -7.97
C LYS A 43 -3.68 -2.61 -7.88
N MET A 44 -3.72 -2.05 -6.67
CA MET A 44 -3.62 -0.60 -6.46
C MET A 44 -2.32 -0.02 -7.00
N ALA A 45 -1.21 -0.75 -6.88
CA ALA A 45 0.06 -0.33 -7.49
C ALA A 45 0.06 -0.41 -9.02
N GLU A 46 -0.56 -1.45 -9.59
CA GLU A 46 -0.76 -1.58 -11.05
C GLU A 46 -1.67 -0.45 -11.59
N GLU A 47 -2.59 0.06 -10.77
CA GLU A 47 -3.47 1.21 -11.06
C GLU A 47 -2.81 2.58 -10.75
N GLY A 48 -1.58 2.61 -10.23
CA GLY A 48 -0.85 3.85 -9.89
C GLY A 48 -1.29 4.54 -8.59
N GLU A 49 -2.15 3.91 -7.79
CA GLU A 49 -2.56 4.43 -6.48
C GLU A 49 -1.48 4.27 -5.40
N LEU A 50 -0.57 3.30 -5.58
CA LEU A 50 0.54 2.99 -4.68
C LEU A 50 1.83 2.80 -5.48
N GLU A 51 2.96 3.06 -4.86
CA GLU A 51 4.25 2.62 -5.36
C GLU A 51 4.58 1.24 -4.82
N ARG A 52 5.12 0.37 -5.66
CA ARG A 52 5.54 -0.98 -5.30
C ARG A 52 7.02 -1.16 -5.62
N THR A 53 7.82 -1.38 -4.59
CA THR A 53 9.27 -1.58 -4.73
C THR A 53 9.68 -2.96 -4.22
N ARG A 54 10.71 -3.54 -4.86
CA ARG A 54 11.32 -4.79 -4.42
C ARG A 54 12.70 -4.49 -3.85
N ARG A 55 12.95 -4.86 -2.59
CA ARG A 55 14.27 -4.77 -1.95
C ARG A 55 14.72 -6.18 -1.59
N GLY A 56 15.61 -6.75 -2.41
CA GLY A 56 16.01 -8.16 -2.32
C GLY A 56 14.85 -9.13 -2.56
N LYS A 57 14.61 -10.03 -1.60
CA LYS A 57 13.50 -11.01 -1.68
C LYS A 57 12.14 -10.45 -1.24
N TYR A 58 12.10 -9.21 -0.77
CA TYR A 58 10.94 -8.60 -0.13
C TYR A 58 10.30 -7.51 -0.98
N VAL A 59 8.99 -7.34 -0.83
CA VAL A 59 8.16 -6.36 -1.54
C VAL A 59 7.63 -5.35 -0.54
N TYR A 60 7.63 -4.08 -0.94
CA TYR A 60 7.20 -2.96 -0.13
C TYR A 60 6.25 -2.06 -0.91
N TYR A 61 5.37 -1.39 -0.18
CA TYR A 61 4.37 -0.47 -0.70
C TYR A 61 4.50 0.90 -0.04
N SER A 62 4.46 1.96 -0.84
CA SER A 62 4.46 3.35 -0.38
C SER A 62 3.36 4.15 -1.07
N LEU A 63 3.01 5.30 -0.50
CA LEU A 63 2.22 6.28 -1.24
C LEU A 63 3.08 6.86 -2.38
N PRO A 64 2.49 7.17 -3.55
CA PRO A 64 3.21 7.86 -4.61
C PRO A 64 3.71 9.20 -4.08
N GLU A 65 4.97 9.55 -4.39
CA GLU A 65 5.43 10.89 -4.03
C GLU A 65 4.62 11.95 -4.81
N PRO A 66 4.24 13.07 -4.15
CA PRO A 66 3.51 14.15 -4.82
C PRO A 66 4.28 14.77 -6.00
N SER A 67 5.58 14.49 -6.12
CA SER A 67 6.44 14.90 -7.25
C SER A 67 6.07 14.20 -8.58
N HIS A 68 5.42 13.03 -8.56
CA HIS A 68 4.96 12.36 -9.79
C HIS A 68 3.63 12.91 -10.35
N GLN A 69 2.88 13.71 -9.60
CA GLN A 69 1.64 14.35 -10.09
C GLN A 69 1.86 15.73 -10.74
N ARG A 70 3.10 16.25 -10.76
CA ARG A 70 3.41 17.62 -11.22
C ARG A 70 4.14 17.73 -12.57
N ARG A 71 4.08 16.71 -13.42
CA ARG A 71 4.57 16.78 -14.83
C ARG A 71 3.45 16.57 -15.84
N MET A 72 2.33 17.27 -15.68
CA MET A 72 1.35 17.50 -16.75
C MET A 72 0.67 18.85 -16.53
N LEU A 73 1.44 19.95 -16.62
CA LEU A 73 0.95 21.30 -16.89
C LEU A 73 1.95 21.99 -17.80
#